data_AF-A0A1E8CKA7-F1
#
_entry.id   AF-A0A1E8CKA7-F1
#
_cell.length_a   1.000
_cell.length_b   1.000
_cell.length_c   1.000
_cell.angle_alpha   90.00
_cell.angle_beta   90.00
_cell.angle_gamma   90.00
#
_symmetry.space_group_name_H-M   'P 1'
#
loop_
_entity.id
_entity.type
_entity.pdbx_description
1 polymer ?
#
loop_
_entity_poly.entity_id
_entity_poly.type
_entity_poly.pdbx_seq_one_letter_code
_entity_poly.pdbx_strand_id
1 'polypeptide(L)'
;MAKFYDNTGLFLVRALAFTTAINPAMTSDAMTPSNDDLLRFASSVYAQPGIQALCLRLQDEGNADVVMLLTCCWYGRCYGRLTDDQLTRAMAFSESWRAQLVAPLRQARRWLKPHPATAFAMKGADQEALRQRIKAIELDAEFVQLRTLAGVLVESSTAARPEHNTDPLVSIQSNLILYAQRAGMDVDEPESSALNEADLAALAQAALTQGPLT
;
A
#
# COMPACT_ATOMS: atom_id res chain seq x y z
N MET A 1 -15.86 -11.58 35.58
CA MET A 1 -16.22 -10.23 35.10
C MET A 1 -15.29 -9.89 33.94
N ALA A 2 -15.84 -9.93 32.72
CA ALA A 2 -15.09 -9.71 31.48
C ALA A 2 -14.69 -8.23 31.34
N LYS A 3 -13.40 -7.97 31.12
CA LYS A 3 -12.94 -6.65 30.68
C LYS A 3 -13.13 -6.55 29.17
N PHE A 4 -13.91 -5.54 28.79
CA PHE A 4 -14.07 -5.02 27.44
C PHE A 4 -12.70 -4.84 26.77
N TYR A 5 -12.50 -5.43 25.60
CA TYR A 5 -11.38 -5.09 24.73
C TYR A 5 -11.81 -3.93 23.83
N ASP A 6 -11.15 -2.80 24.08
CA ASP A 6 -11.32 -1.53 23.39
C ASP A 6 -10.78 -1.59 21.95
N ASN A 7 -11.49 -0.91 21.05
CA ASN A 7 -11.39 -1.01 19.59
C ASN A 7 -10.62 0.18 19.00
N THR A 8 -9.43 0.45 19.52
CA THR A 8 -8.64 1.65 19.19
C THR A 8 -7.15 1.35 19.10
N GLY A 9 -6.58 1.47 17.89
CA GLY A 9 -5.17 1.84 17.72
C GLY A 9 -4.06 0.77 17.84
N LEU A 10 -4.36 -0.51 18.09
CA LEU A 10 -3.32 -1.50 18.47
C LEU A 10 -2.91 -2.52 17.39
N PHE A 11 -3.02 -2.20 16.09
CA PHE A 11 -2.67 -3.14 15.01
C PHE A 11 -1.43 -2.78 14.18
N LEU A 12 -0.97 -1.52 14.18
CA LEU A 12 0.29 -1.15 13.52
C LEU A 12 1.53 -1.47 14.38
N VAL A 13 1.41 -1.46 15.71
CA VAL A 13 2.53 -1.79 16.61
C VAL A 13 2.80 -3.31 16.69
N ARG A 14 1.85 -4.16 16.28
CA ARG A 14 2.05 -5.62 16.26
C ARG A 14 2.59 -6.18 14.95
N ALA A 15 2.57 -5.41 13.86
CA ALA A 15 3.32 -5.75 12.65
C ALA A 15 4.84 -5.73 12.87
N LEU A 16 5.32 -5.02 13.90
CA LEU A 16 6.72 -5.03 14.33
C LEU A 16 7.10 -6.19 15.26
N ALA A 17 6.13 -6.96 15.77
CA ALA A 17 6.38 -8.05 16.71
C ALA A 17 6.47 -9.45 16.07
N PHE A 18 6.26 -9.57 14.75
CA PHE A 18 6.48 -10.83 14.02
C PHE A 18 7.85 -10.88 13.31
N THR A 19 8.63 -9.80 13.38
CA THR A 19 10.01 -9.72 12.89
C THR A 19 11.02 -10.22 13.94
N THR A 20 10.81 -11.42 14.50
CA THR A 20 11.84 -12.07 15.35
C THR A 20 12.06 -13.54 15.02
N ALA A 21 11.64 -14.01 13.83
CA ALA A 21 11.85 -15.41 13.46
C ALA A 21 12.25 -15.67 12.01
N ILE A 22 12.88 -14.71 11.32
CA ILE A 22 13.54 -14.99 10.02
C ILE A 22 14.93 -14.34 9.98
N ASN A 23 15.95 -15.21 9.98
CA ASN A 23 17.39 -15.05 9.71
C ASN A 23 18.33 -14.34 10.73
N PRO A 24 19.21 -15.11 11.40
CA PRO A 24 20.50 -14.64 11.88
C PRO A 24 21.59 -15.03 10.87
N ALA A 25 21.84 -14.20 9.86
CA ALA A 25 23.08 -14.26 9.08
C ALA A 25 23.30 -12.97 8.29
N MET A 26 24.56 -12.55 8.24
CA MET A 26 25.15 -11.50 7.39
C MET A 26 25.17 -10.08 7.99
N THR A 27 26.10 -9.89 8.92
CA THR A 27 26.86 -8.65 9.04
C THR A 27 27.68 -8.42 7.77
N SER A 28 27.39 -7.36 7.01
CA SER A 28 28.35 -6.75 6.07
C SER A 28 27.89 -5.35 5.67
N ASP A 29 28.73 -4.36 5.99
CA ASP A 29 28.67 -2.97 5.52
C ASP A 29 28.74 -2.90 3.97
N ALA A 30 27.62 -2.57 3.35
CA ALA A 30 27.50 -1.83 2.08
C ALA A 30 26.00 -1.50 1.90
N MET A 31 25.65 -0.21 1.78
CA MET A 31 24.28 0.29 1.69
C MET A 31 23.61 -0.11 0.35
N THR A 32 23.19 -1.36 0.22
CA THR A 32 22.20 -1.78 -0.77
C THR A 32 20.81 -1.37 -0.27
N PRO A 33 19.98 -0.69 -1.08
CA PRO A 33 18.61 -0.39 -0.69
C PRO A 33 17.89 -1.69 -0.35
N SER A 34 17.29 -1.74 0.83
CA SER A 34 16.57 -2.92 1.29
C SER A 34 15.24 -2.97 0.56
N ASN A 35 14.78 -4.16 0.17
CA ASN A 35 13.42 -4.32 -0.35
C ASN A 35 12.33 -3.89 0.67
N ASP A 36 12.70 -3.67 1.94
CA ASP A 36 11.83 -3.09 2.97
C ASP A 36 11.68 -1.57 2.90
N ASP A 37 12.44 -0.86 2.07
CA ASP A 37 12.42 0.61 2.00
C ASP A 37 11.06 1.17 1.62
N LEU A 38 10.44 0.62 0.58
CA LEU A 38 9.06 0.96 0.19
C LEU A 38 8.06 0.59 1.29
N LEU A 39 8.24 -0.53 1.99
CA LEU A 39 7.34 -0.93 3.06
C LEU A 39 7.40 0.02 4.26
N ARG A 40 8.61 0.44 4.66
CA ARG A 40 8.81 1.43 5.72
C ARG A 40 8.19 2.77 5.35
N PHE A 41 8.44 3.24 4.13
CA PHE A 41 7.85 4.46 3.59
C PHE A 41 6.31 4.39 3.55
N ALA A 42 5.75 3.32 2.98
CA ALA A 42 4.31 3.12 2.90
C ALA A 42 3.66 3.16 4.29
N SER A 43 4.29 2.51 5.27
CA SER A 43 3.82 2.50 6.65
C SER A 43 3.84 3.89 7.29
N SER A 44 4.86 4.71 7.01
CA SER A 44 4.98 6.05 7.59
C SER A 44 4.03 7.06 6.93
N VAL A 45 3.80 6.95 5.62
CA VAL A 45 2.77 7.71 4.90
C VAL A 45 1.37 7.34 5.41
N TYR A 46 1.09 6.06 5.56
CA TYR A 46 -0.21 5.59 6.04
C TYR A 46 -0.54 6.05 7.46
N ALA A 47 0.49 6.23 8.31
CA ALA A 47 0.35 6.75 9.66
C ALA A 47 0.05 8.27 9.72
N GLN A 48 0.12 9.00 8.60
CA GLN A 48 -0.20 10.42 8.59
C GLN A 48 -1.70 10.67 8.84
N PRO A 49 -2.06 11.77 9.53
CA PRO A 49 -3.45 12.12 9.78
C PRO A 49 -4.29 12.13 8.49
N GLY A 50 -5.44 11.46 8.51
CA GLY A 50 -6.37 11.41 7.38
C GLY A 50 -6.02 10.41 6.27
N ILE A 51 -4.75 10.00 6.13
CA ILE A 51 -4.32 9.11 5.03
C ILE A 51 -4.91 7.70 5.16
N GLN A 52 -4.94 7.14 6.38
CA GLN A 52 -5.59 5.85 6.59
C GLN A 52 -7.06 5.85 6.11
N ALA A 53 -7.84 6.88 6.46
CA ALA A 53 -9.23 6.99 6.07
C ALA A 53 -9.38 7.15 4.56
N LEU A 54 -8.52 7.98 3.94
CA LEU A 54 -8.44 8.16 2.50
C LEU A 54 -8.16 6.83 1.78
N CYS A 55 -7.12 6.10 2.17
CA CYS A 55 -6.77 4.81 1.56
C CYS A 55 -7.90 3.79 1.70
N LEU A 56 -8.58 3.74 2.84
CA LEU A 56 -9.73 2.85 3.04
C LEU A 56 -10.89 3.21 2.10
N ARG A 57 -11.21 4.50 1.95
CA ARG A 57 -12.22 4.99 1.02
C ARG A 57 -11.89 4.58 -0.42
N LEU A 58 -10.67 4.85 -0.87
CA LEU A 58 -10.18 4.50 -2.21
C LEU A 58 -10.24 2.98 -2.48
N GLN A 59 -9.93 2.16 -1.47
CA GLN A 59 -9.98 0.70 -1.58
C GLN A 59 -11.41 0.15 -1.60
N ASP A 60 -12.31 0.73 -0.80
CA ASP A 60 -13.69 0.22 -0.65
C ASP A 60 -14.63 0.71 -1.73
N GLU A 61 -14.54 1.98 -2.13
CA GLU A 61 -15.44 2.61 -3.12
C GLU A 61 -14.91 2.52 -4.55
N GLY A 62 -13.59 2.65 -4.73
CA GLY A 62 -12.96 2.72 -6.06
C GLY A 62 -12.29 1.45 -6.54
N ASN A 63 -12.18 0.43 -5.67
CA ASN A 63 -11.30 -0.72 -5.88
C ASN A 63 -9.86 -0.30 -6.26
N ALA A 64 -9.42 0.88 -5.81
CA ALA A 64 -8.15 1.45 -6.18
C ALA A 64 -6.99 0.61 -5.61
N ASP A 65 -5.88 0.61 -6.33
CA ASP A 65 -4.66 -0.04 -5.87
C ASP A 65 -3.89 0.87 -4.92
N VAL A 66 -4.24 0.82 -3.63
CA VAL A 66 -3.53 1.60 -2.62
C VAL A 66 -2.03 1.27 -2.60
N VAL A 67 -1.64 0.02 -2.86
CA VAL A 67 -0.24 -0.39 -2.93
C VAL A 67 0.48 0.32 -4.08
N MET A 68 -0.13 0.43 -5.26
CA MET A 68 0.46 1.20 -6.37
C MET A 68 0.50 2.71 -6.10
N LEU A 69 -0.52 3.29 -5.48
CA LEU A 69 -0.52 4.72 -5.12
C LEU A 69 0.67 5.04 -4.18
N LEU A 70 0.89 4.21 -3.17
CA LEU A 70 2.03 4.36 -2.24
C LEU A 70 3.38 4.09 -2.94
N THR A 71 3.42 3.16 -3.89
CA THR A 71 4.61 2.89 -4.71
C THR A 71 4.99 4.09 -5.59
N CYS A 72 4.00 4.74 -6.21
CA CYS A 72 4.22 5.96 -7.01
C CYS A 72 4.78 7.11 -6.16
N CYS A 73 4.25 7.26 -4.94
CA CYS A 73 4.73 8.25 -3.98
C CYS A 73 6.18 7.98 -3.56
N TRP A 74 6.49 6.74 -3.17
CA TRP A 74 7.84 6.35 -2.77
C TRP A 74 8.85 6.55 -3.89
N TYR A 75 8.53 6.08 -5.10
CA TYR A 75 9.43 6.22 -6.23
C TYR A 75 9.64 7.69 -6.60
N GLY A 76 8.57 8.49 -6.60
CA GLY A 76 8.59 9.94 -6.77
C GLY A 76 9.54 10.64 -5.79
N ARG A 77 9.48 10.22 -4.53
CA ARG A 77 10.27 10.80 -3.45
C ARG A 77 11.75 10.41 -3.51
N CYS A 78 12.04 9.16 -3.83
CA CYS A 78 13.38 8.58 -3.68
C CYS A 78 14.20 8.57 -4.99
N TYR A 79 13.54 8.40 -6.13
CA TYR A 79 14.19 8.17 -7.43
C TYR A 79 13.72 9.11 -8.54
N GLY A 80 12.60 9.83 -8.32
CA GLY A 80 12.05 10.80 -9.26
C GLY A 80 10.88 10.23 -10.08
N ARG A 81 10.77 10.64 -11.33
CA ARG A 81 9.64 10.24 -12.19
C ARG A 81 9.77 8.79 -12.65
N LEU A 82 8.69 8.03 -12.58
CA LEU A 82 8.59 6.73 -13.23
C LEU A 82 8.59 6.90 -14.74
N THR A 83 9.32 6.05 -15.45
CA THR A 83 9.14 5.91 -16.89
C THR A 83 7.87 5.13 -17.20
N ASP A 84 7.36 5.27 -18.42
CA ASP A 84 6.19 4.51 -18.88
C ASP A 84 6.38 2.99 -18.80
N ASP A 85 7.58 2.53 -19.13
CA ASP A 85 7.94 1.11 -19.07
C ASP A 85 8.02 0.60 -17.62
N GLN A 86 8.61 1.37 -16.71
CA GLN A 86 8.64 1.04 -15.27
C GLN A 86 7.23 0.94 -14.68
N LEU A 87 6.38 1.93 -14.96
CA LEU A 87 5.01 1.94 -14.48
C LEU A 87 4.22 0.76 -15.06
N THR A 88 4.35 0.48 -16.36
CA THR A 88 3.64 -0.62 -17.02
C THR A 88 4.00 -1.97 -16.40
N ARG A 89 5.30 -2.23 -16.16
CA ARG A 89 5.74 -3.47 -15.48
C ARG A 89 5.21 -3.58 -14.06
N ALA A 90 5.28 -2.49 -13.29
CA ALA A 90 4.79 -2.46 -11.91
C ALA A 90 3.28 -2.70 -11.85
N MET A 91 2.50 -2.06 -12.73
CA MET A 91 1.05 -2.26 -12.85
C MET A 91 0.71 -3.70 -13.23
N ALA A 92 1.36 -4.28 -14.25
CA ALA A 92 1.09 -5.66 -14.68
C ALA A 92 1.34 -6.68 -13.55
N PHE A 93 2.42 -6.50 -12.79
CA PHE A 93 2.67 -7.30 -11.59
C PHE A 93 1.57 -7.10 -10.54
N SER A 94 1.26 -5.84 -10.22
CA SER A 94 0.29 -5.47 -9.19
C SER A 94 -1.11 -6.00 -9.48
N GLU A 95 -1.56 -5.88 -10.72
CA GLU A 95 -2.86 -6.38 -11.18
C GLU A 95 -2.96 -7.90 -11.04
N SER A 96 -1.95 -8.63 -11.52
CA SER A 96 -1.91 -10.09 -11.42
C SER A 96 -1.88 -10.55 -9.95
N TRP A 97 -1.05 -9.91 -9.12
CA TRP A 97 -0.96 -10.21 -7.69
C TRP A 97 -2.29 -9.97 -6.97
N ARG A 98 -2.92 -8.83 -7.24
CA ARG A 98 -4.20 -8.48 -6.63
C ARG A 98 -5.31 -9.41 -7.05
N ALA A 99 -5.39 -9.76 -8.33
CA ALA A 99 -6.42 -10.67 -8.83
C ALA A 99 -6.31 -12.06 -8.20
N GLN A 100 -5.09 -12.57 -7.98
CA GLN A 100 -4.86 -13.93 -7.50
C GLN A 100 -4.82 -14.07 -5.97
N LEU A 101 -4.41 -13.02 -5.25
CA LEU A 101 -4.20 -13.10 -3.80
C LEU A 101 -5.05 -12.10 -3.02
N VAL A 102 -4.85 -10.80 -3.25
CA VAL A 102 -5.43 -9.76 -2.40
C VAL A 102 -6.96 -9.69 -2.55
N ALA A 103 -7.49 -9.70 -3.76
CA ALA A 103 -8.93 -9.61 -4.02
C ALA A 103 -9.71 -10.83 -3.48
N PRO A 104 -9.26 -12.09 -3.69
CA PRO A 104 -9.89 -13.25 -3.06
C PRO A 104 -9.89 -13.19 -1.52
N LEU A 105 -8.77 -12.81 -0.90
CA LEU A 105 -8.69 -12.66 0.56
C LEU A 105 -9.65 -11.58 1.08
N ARG A 106 -9.68 -10.43 0.39
CA ARG A 106 -10.59 -9.34 0.69
C ARG A 106 -12.05 -9.73 0.54
N GLN A 107 -12.39 -10.47 -0.51
CA GLN A 107 -13.75 -10.99 -0.73
C GLN A 107 -14.15 -11.94 0.40
N ALA A 108 -13.29 -12.89 0.76
CA ALA A 108 -13.55 -13.80 1.88
C ALA A 108 -13.73 -13.04 3.20
N ARG A 109 -12.88 -12.05 3.49
CA ARG A 109 -13.02 -11.19 4.67
C ARG A 109 -14.34 -10.40 4.68
N ARG A 110 -14.74 -9.84 3.53
CA ARG A 110 -16.00 -9.07 3.39
C ARG A 110 -17.22 -9.97 3.56
N TRP A 111 -17.19 -11.19 3.01
CA TRP A 111 -18.26 -12.17 3.16
C TRP A 111 -18.48 -12.59 4.62
N LEU A 112 -17.41 -12.62 5.43
CA LEU A 112 -17.48 -12.85 6.87
C LEU A 112 -18.00 -11.65 7.68
N LYS A 113 -18.39 -10.51 7.08
CA LYS A 113 -19.15 -9.50 7.82
C LYS A 113 -20.53 -10.06 8.18
N PRO A 114 -21.06 -9.79 9.38
CA PRO A 114 -22.42 -10.19 9.72
C PRO A 114 -23.42 -9.65 8.69
N HIS A 115 -24.14 -10.54 8.02
CA HIS A 115 -25.22 -10.20 7.09
C HIS A 115 -26.47 -10.98 7.52
N PRO A 116 -27.69 -10.43 7.38
CA PRO A 116 -28.94 -11.14 7.62
C PRO A 116 -29.05 -12.55 6.99
N ALA A 117 -28.28 -12.81 5.92
CA ALA A 117 -28.28 -14.07 5.17
C ALA A 117 -27.34 -15.13 5.78
N THR A 118 -26.36 -14.72 6.59
CA THR A 118 -25.40 -15.61 7.28
C THR A 118 -25.69 -15.72 8.79
N ALA A 119 -26.72 -15.02 9.27
CA ALA A 119 -27.09 -14.88 10.69
C ALA A 119 -27.42 -16.19 11.42
N PHE A 120 -27.65 -17.29 10.70
CA PHE A 120 -28.01 -18.60 11.28
C PHE A 120 -26.85 -19.59 11.40
N ALA A 121 -25.66 -19.32 10.85
CA ALA A 121 -24.66 -20.37 10.59
C ALA A 121 -23.37 -20.34 11.44
N MET A 122 -23.00 -19.23 12.07
CA MET A 122 -21.73 -19.12 12.84
C MET A 122 -21.91 -18.38 14.16
N LYS A 123 -21.21 -18.84 15.21
CA LYS A 123 -21.07 -18.08 16.46
C LYS A 123 -20.28 -16.82 16.16
N GLY A 124 -20.78 -15.65 16.58
CA GLY A 124 -20.17 -14.35 16.24
C GLY A 124 -18.68 -14.23 16.61
N ALA A 125 -18.23 -14.90 17.68
CA ALA A 125 -16.82 -14.91 18.09
C ALA A 125 -15.92 -15.69 17.13
N ASP A 126 -16.35 -16.87 16.66
CA ASP A 126 -15.57 -17.70 15.74
C ASP A 126 -15.47 -17.04 14.35
N GLN A 127 -16.58 -16.43 13.91
CA GLN A 127 -16.65 -15.66 12.66
C GLN A 127 -15.70 -14.46 12.69
N GLU A 128 -15.70 -13.69 13.78
CA GLU A 128 -14.81 -12.54 13.93
C GLU A 128 -13.34 -12.97 14.01
N ALA A 129 -13.03 -14.04 14.75
CA ALA A 129 -11.67 -14.58 14.82
C ALA A 129 -11.16 -15.02 13.44
N LEU A 130 -11.99 -15.70 12.64
CA LEU A 130 -11.63 -16.08 11.27
C LEU A 130 -11.44 -14.84 10.38
N ARG A 131 -12.33 -13.86 10.47
CA ARG A 131 -12.24 -12.60 9.71
C ARG A 131 -10.94 -11.85 9.99
N GLN A 132 -10.50 -11.82 11.25
CA GLN A 132 -9.24 -11.18 11.64
C GLN A 132 -8.01 -11.94 11.13
N ARG A 133 -8.04 -13.29 11.11
CA ARG A 133 -6.95 -14.10 10.52
C ARG A 133 -6.84 -13.89 9.01
N ILE A 134 -7.96 -13.84 8.29
CA ILE A 134 -7.95 -13.53 6.85
C ILE A 134 -7.43 -12.11 6.62
N LYS A 135 -7.83 -11.14 7.44
CA LYS A 135 -7.29 -9.77 7.38
C LYS A 135 -5.77 -9.74 7.54
N ALA A 136 -5.22 -10.52 8.47
CA ALA A 136 -3.78 -10.59 8.67
C ALA A 136 -3.06 -11.14 7.43
N ILE A 137 -3.58 -12.23 6.83
CA ILE A 137 -3.02 -12.81 5.59
C ILE A 137 -3.15 -11.85 4.41
N GLU A 138 -4.26 -11.11 4.30
CA GLU A 138 -4.44 -10.05 3.30
C GLU A 138 -3.36 -8.97 3.42
N LEU A 139 -3.09 -8.50 4.64
CA LEU A 139 -2.03 -7.50 4.89
C LEU A 139 -0.63 -8.06 4.58
N ASP A 140 -0.35 -9.30 4.97
CA ASP A 140 0.93 -9.94 4.64
C ASP A 140 1.13 -10.04 3.12
N ALA A 141 0.08 -10.35 2.37
CA ALA A 141 0.12 -10.36 0.91
C ALA A 141 0.42 -8.97 0.32
N GLU A 142 -0.17 -7.91 0.88
CA GLU A 142 0.13 -6.52 0.47
C GLU A 142 1.57 -6.10 0.84
N PHE A 143 2.10 -6.57 1.98
CA PHE A 143 3.49 -6.33 2.35
C PHE A 143 4.50 -7.03 1.44
N VAL A 144 4.22 -8.26 1.02
CA VAL A 144 5.04 -8.94 0.02
C VAL A 144 4.97 -8.20 -1.32
N GLN A 145 3.79 -7.74 -1.73
CA GLN A 145 3.61 -6.94 -2.94
C GLN A 145 4.48 -5.67 -2.94
N LEU A 146 4.48 -4.90 -1.84
CA LEU A 146 5.33 -3.71 -1.67
C LEU A 146 6.82 -4.06 -1.84
N ARG A 147 7.30 -5.13 -1.18
CA ARG A 147 8.70 -5.55 -1.31
C ARG A 147 9.08 -5.94 -2.74
N THR A 148 8.20 -6.68 -3.42
CA THR A 148 8.45 -7.09 -4.80
C THR A 148 8.45 -5.90 -5.75
N LEU A 149 7.51 -4.95 -5.59
CA LEU A 149 7.47 -3.72 -6.37
C LEU A 149 8.74 -2.89 -6.18
N ALA A 150 9.25 -2.80 -4.94
CA ALA A 150 10.52 -2.13 -4.65
C ALA A 150 11.67 -2.73 -5.46
N GLY A 151 11.82 -4.06 -5.44
CA GLY A 151 12.86 -4.77 -6.18
C GLY A 151 12.78 -4.53 -7.69
N VAL A 152 11.60 -4.73 -8.29
CA VAL A 152 11.37 -4.56 -9.73
C VAL A 152 11.73 -3.14 -10.21
N LEU A 153 11.39 -2.12 -9.42
CA LEU A 153 11.61 -0.72 -9.77
C LEU A 153 13.05 -0.28 -9.55
N VAL A 154 13.70 -0.72 -8.46
CA VAL A 154 15.08 -0.32 -8.15
C VAL A 154 16.08 -0.97 -9.10
N GLU A 155 15.90 -2.26 -9.43
CA GLU A 155 16.75 -2.95 -10.42
C GLU A 155 16.73 -2.21 -11.77
N SER A 156 15.53 -1.81 -12.21
CA SER A 156 15.35 -1.03 -13.45
C SER A 156 15.97 0.36 -13.39
N SER A 157 16.10 0.95 -12.20
CA SER A 157 16.58 2.33 -12.00
C SER A 157 18.10 2.43 -11.97
N THR A 158 18.79 1.42 -11.45
CA THR A 158 20.27 1.43 -11.43
C THR A 158 20.90 1.46 -12.84
N ALA A 159 20.15 1.06 -13.86
CA ALA A 159 20.54 1.15 -15.28
C ALA A 159 20.38 2.55 -15.89
N ALA A 160 19.55 3.43 -15.30
CA ALA A 160 19.25 4.77 -15.81
C ALA A 160 19.65 5.81 -14.77
N ARG A 161 20.69 6.60 -15.06
CA ARG A 161 21.18 7.65 -14.15
C ARG A 161 20.06 8.66 -13.86
N PRO A 162 19.73 8.97 -12.59
CA PRO A 162 18.62 9.86 -12.28
C PRO A 162 18.87 11.27 -12.83
N GLU A 163 17.86 11.85 -13.46
CA GLU A 163 17.82 13.28 -13.74
C GLU A 163 17.80 14.03 -12.40
N HIS A 164 18.98 14.46 -11.96
CA HIS A 164 19.26 14.79 -10.56
C HIS A 164 18.74 16.17 -10.11
N ASN A 165 17.66 16.68 -10.72
CA ASN A 165 17.18 18.04 -10.43
C ASN A 165 15.67 18.23 -10.68
N THR A 166 14.84 17.27 -10.26
CA THR A 166 13.38 17.46 -10.27
C THR A 166 12.86 17.51 -8.84
N ASP A 167 12.02 18.50 -8.55
CA ASP A 167 11.34 18.65 -7.26
C ASP A 167 10.61 17.34 -6.89
N PRO A 168 10.87 16.76 -5.70
CA PRO A 168 10.20 15.54 -5.24
C PRO A 168 8.67 15.63 -5.28
N LEU A 169 8.09 16.80 -4.97
CA LEU A 169 6.63 16.98 -5.01
C LEU A 169 6.12 16.82 -6.44
N VAL A 170 6.79 17.47 -7.41
CA VAL A 170 6.46 17.36 -8.84
C VAL A 170 6.60 15.92 -9.33
N SER A 171 7.62 15.20 -8.88
CA SER A 171 7.84 13.80 -9.24
C SER A 171 6.74 12.90 -8.68
N ILE A 172 6.35 13.07 -7.42
CA ILE A 172 5.26 12.32 -6.78
C ILE A 172 3.94 12.56 -7.50
N GLN A 173 3.56 13.84 -7.70
CA GLN A 173 2.33 14.21 -8.38
C GLN A 173 2.28 13.64 -9.80
N SER A 174 3.38 13.75 -10.54
CA SER A 174 3.46 13.23 -11.91
C SER A 174 3.29 11.72 -11.97
N ASN A 175 3.87 10.97 -11.04
CA ASN A 175 3.73 9.51 -10.97
C ASN A 175 2.29 9.12 -10.63
N LEU A 176 1.67 9.81 -9.68
CA LEU A 176 0.29 9.57 -9.28
C LEU A 176 -0.70 9.83 -10.43
N ILE A 177 -0.54 10.95 -11.15
CA ILE A 177 -1.36 11.29 -12.31
C ILE A 177 -1.18 10.25 -13.42
N LEU A 178 0.07 9.89 -13.73
CA LEU A 178 0.36 8.90 -14.76
C LEU A 178 -0.26 7.53 -14.43
N TYR A 179 -0.19 7.11 -13.16
CA TYR A 179 -0.86 5.91 -12.69
C TYR A 179 -2.39 6.00 -12.80
N ALA A 180 -2.99 7.10 -12.33
CA ALA A 180 -4.44 7.30 -12.39
C ALA A 180 -4.96 7.20 -13.84
N GLN A 181 -4.28 7.89 -14.77
CA GLN A 181 -4.60 7.85 -16.19
C GLN A 181 -4.52 6.42 -16.76
N ARG A 182 -3.45 5.66 -16.45
CA ARG A 182 -3.31 4.27 -16.92
C ARG A 182 -4.29 3.31 -16.27
N ALA A 183 -4.70 3.57 -15.04
CA ALA A 183 -5.71 2.78 -14.34
C ALA A 183 -7.15 3.13 -14.78
N GLY A 184 -7.32 4.10 -15.70
CA GLY A 184 -8.63 4.56 -16.16
C GLY A 184 -9.41 5.33 -15.08
N MET A 185 -8.70 5.94 -14.12
CA MET A 185 -9.28 6.78 -13.08
C MET A 185 -9.28 8.24 -13.58
N ASP A 186 -10.46 8.78 -13.85
CA ASP A 186 -10.61 10.17 -14.29
C ASP A 186 -10.51 11.12 -13.09
N VAL A 187 -9.35 11.73 -12.89
CA VAL A 187 -9.10 12.64 -11.77
C VAL A 187 -9.75 14.03 -11.95
N ASP A 188 -10.18 14.37 -13.17
CA ASP A 188 -10.80 15.66 -13.50
C ASP A 188 -12.33 15.63 -13.30
N GLU A 189 -12.93 14.43 -13.19
CA GLU A 189 -14.35 14.22 -12.90
C GLU A 189 -14.56 13.60 -11.49
N PRO A 190 -14.52 14.40 -10.41
CA PRO A 190 -14.59 13.89 -9.04
C PRO A 190 -15.93 13.23 -8.67
N GLU A 191 -16.98 13.45 -9.45
CA GLU A 191 -18.30 12.82 -9.24
C GLU A 191 -18.38 11.40 -9.83
N SER A 192 -17.54 11.06 -10.82
CA SER A 192 -17.54 9.77 -11.52
C SER A 192 -16.34 8.89 -11.15
N SER A 193 -15.28 9.46 -10.58
CA SER A 193 -14.08 8.76 -10.14
C SER A 193 -13.94 8.68 -8.62
N ALA A 194 -13.50 7.53 -8.15
CA ALA A 194 -13.18 7.33 -6.73
C ALA A 194 -11.93 8.10 -6.27
N LEU A 195 -11.08 8.52 -7.20
CA LEU A 195 -9.83 9.25 -6.97
C LEU A 195 -9.89 10.61 -7.65
N ASN A 196 -9.68 11.70 -6.89
CA ASN A 196 -9.69 13.07 -7.41
C ASN A 196 -8.37 13.82 -7.14
N GLU A 197 -8.25 15.04 -7.65
CA GLU A 197 -7.06 15.89 -7.46
C GLU A 197 -6.72 16.15 -5.99
N ALA A 198 -7.72 16.35 -5.13
CA ALA A 198 -7.50 16.61 -3.70
C ALA A 198 -6.92 15.37 -2.99
N ASP A 199 -7.34 14.16 -3.38
CA ASP A 199 -6.79 12.90 -2.88
C ASP A 199 -5.33 12.74 -3.29
N LEU A 200 -5.00 13.04 -4.55
CA LEU A 200 -3.63 13.01 -5.05
C LEU A 200 -2.74 14.02 -4.31
N ALA A 201 -3.23 15.23 -4.09
CA ALA A 201 -2.52 16.26 -3.35
C ALA A 201 -2.28 15.85 -1.88
N ALA A 202 -3.28 15.24 -1.22
CA ALA A 202 -3.14 14.74 0.14
C ALA A 202 -2.08 13.63 0.24
N LEU A 203 -2.10 12.66 -0.68
CA LEU A 203 -1.08 11.60 -0.76
C LEU A 203 0.31 12.18 -1.03
N ALA A 204 0.43 13.12 -1.97
CA ALA A 204 1.70 13.75 -2.30
C ALA A 204 2.29 14.54 -1.12
N GLN A 205 1.45 15.28 -0.40
CA GLN A 205 1.87 16.03 0.77
C GLN A 205 2.31 15.10 1.90
N ALA A 206 1.55 14.03 2.17
CA ALA A 206 1.90 13.03 3.18
C ALA A 206 3.20 12.28 2.85
N ALA A 207 3.46 12.04 1.56
CA ALA A 207 4.70 11.46 1.07
C ALA A 207 5.90 12.40 1.22
N LEU A 208 5.71 13.69 0.98
CA LEU A 208 6.76 14.70 1.06
C LEU A 208 7.26 14.93 2.49
N THR A 209 6.37 14.83 3.49
CA THR A 209 6.72 15.00 4.91
C THR A 209 7.53 13.84 5.48
N GLN A 210 7.70 12.74 4.73
CA GLN A 210 8.56 11.65 5.15
C GLN A 210 10.03 12.03 4.96
N GLY A 211 10.80 11.87 6.03
CA GLY A 211 12.25 12.07 6.03
C GLY A 211 12.95 11.11 5.06
N PRO A 212 14.20 11.39 4.68
CA PRO A 212 14.99 10.45 3.90
C PRO A 212 15.02 9.10 4.63
N LEU A 213 14.84 8.01 3.87
CA LEU A 213 15.02 6.66 4.39
C LEU A 213 16.49 6.54 4.84
N THR A 214 16.72 6.66 6.15
CA THR A 214 18.03 6.48 6.78
C THR A 214 18.33 5.01 7.01
#